data_AF-A0A419HLX0-F1
#
_entry.id   AF-A0A419HLX0-F1
#
_cell.length_a   1.000
_cell.length_b   1.000
_cell.length_c   1.000
_cell.angle_alpha   90.00
_cell.angle_beta   90.00
_cell.angle_gamma   90.00
#
_symmetry.space_group_name_H-M   'P 1'
#
loop_
_entity.id
_entity.type
_entity.pdbx_description
1 polymer ?
#
loop_
_entity_poly.entity_id
_entity_poly.type
_entity_poly.pdbx_seq_one_letter_code
_entity_poly.pdbx_strand_id
1 'polypeptide(L)'
;MLLTLAVTGCSSTVNGAPEPAGASTPAATPTGPANPFATLNQCSLVNEILAGQGFPPAQPTIADAKRTCRATIPTSSADTDGIGVAISLQNGQKYTENINHPDTARNGDIDGRPIIEQPEPLRVKGGCQVGMAVGDNARALVMVVSGSDTKRACAKAEEVATALSARLPKN
;
A
#
# COMPACT_ATOMS: atom_id res chain seq x y z
N MET A 1 -59.93 20.75 -13.36
CA MET A 1 -59.35 20.09 -12.18
C MET A 1 -57.87 20.48 -12.14
N LEU A 2 -57.55 21.58 -11.48
CA LEU A 2 -56.18 22.09 -11.31
C LEU A 2 -55.66 21.63 -9.94
N LEU A 3 -54.49 20.98 -9.90
CA LEU A 3 -53.72 20.73 -8.69
C LEU A 3 -52.51 21.67 -8.68
N THR A 4 -52.55 22.66 -7.80
CA THR A 4 -51.43 23.54 -7.43
C THR A 4 -50.67 22.90 -6.28
N LEU A 5 -49.39 22.56 -6.47
CA LEU A 5 -48.47 22.24 -5.37
C LEU A 5 -47.59 23.46 -5.08
N ALA A 6 -47.67 23.97 -3.86
CA ALA A 6 -46.85 25.04 -3.33
C ALA A 6 -45.53 24.47 -2.78
N VAL A 7 -44.39 25.00 -3.23
CA VAL A 7 -43.08 24.78 -2.61
C VAL A 7 -42.74 26.01 -1.77
N THR A 8 -42.81 25.89 -0.45
CA THR A 8 -42.31 26.91 0.48
C THR A 8 -40.82 26.73 0.67
N GLY A 9 -40.02 27.63 0.10
CA GLY A 9 -38.60 27.75 0.38
C GLY A 9 -38.35 28.42 1.72
N CYS A 10 -37.55 27.80 2.59
CA CYS A 10 -36.99 28.46 3.76
C CYS A 10 -35.59 28.98 3.40
N SER A 11 -35.50 30.24 3.00
CA SER A 11 -34.25 30.99 2.98
C SER A 11 -34.22 31.83 4.26
N SER A 12 -33.49 31.38 5.27
CA SER A 12 -33.18 32.20 6.44
C SER A 12 -31.85 32.90 6.22
N THR A 13 -31.91 34.15 5.74
CA THR A 13 -30.80 35.10 5.82
C THR A 13 -30.72 35.62 7.25
N VAL A 14 -29.66 35.25 7.97
CA VAL A 14 -29.32 35.90 9.24
C VAL A 14 -28.30 36.99 8.94
N ASN A 15 -28.73 38.25 9.07
CA ASN A 15 -27.85 39.41 9.15
C ASN A 15 -27.09 39.35 10.48
N GLY A 16 -25.76 39.28 10.43
CA GLY A 16 -24.89 39.49 11.57
C GLY A 16 -23.76 40.43 11.17
N ALA A 17 -23.72 41.63 11.76
CA ALA A 17 -22.62 42.57 11.61
C ALA A 17 -21.32 41.97 12.21
N PRO A 18 -20.12 42.28 11.67
CA PRO A 18 -18.87 41.81 12.26
C PRO A 18 -18.57 42.53 13.58
N GLU A 19 -18.50 41.78 14.66
CA GLU A 19 -18.03 42.20 16.00
C GLU A 19 -16.49 42.03 16.10
N PRO A 20 -15.74 42.87 16.84
CA PRO A 20 -14.31 43.07 16.60
C PRO A 20 -13.42 41.91 17.06
N ALA A 21 -12.22 41.88 16.46
CA ALA A 21 -11.18 40.87 16.59
C ALA A 21 -10.90 40.44 18.05
N GLY A 22 -11.31 39.21 18.38
CA GLY A 22 -10.79 38.43 19.49
C GLY A 22 -9.62 37.58 19.02
N ALA A 23 -8.56 37.52 19.83
CA ALA A 23 -7.27 36.92 19.55
C ALA A 23 -7.34 35.57 18.80
N SER A 24 -6.57 35.49 17.70
CA SER A 24 -6.31 34.25 16.96
C SER A 24 -5.72 33.21 17.92
N THR A 25 -6.55 32.28 18.38
CA THR A 25 -6.07 31.02 18.93
C THR A 25 -5.37 30.29 17.78
N PRO A 26 -4.13 29.79 17.93
CA PRO A 26 -3.54 28.97 16.89
C PRO A 26 -4.49 27.80 16.60
N ALA A 27 -4.92 27.69 15.34
CA ALA A 27 -5.63 26.51 14.89
C ALA A 27 -4.77 25.30 15.23
N ALA A 28 -5.28 24.39 16.03
CA ALA A 28 -4.64 23.10 16.24
C ALA A 28 -4.50 22.47 14.86
N THR A 29 -3.26 22.32 14.40
CA THR A 29 -2.95 21.51 13.23
C THR A 29 -3.58 20.15 13.48
N PRO A 30 -4.40 19.59 12.57
CA PRO A 30 -4.84 18.22 12.75
C PRO A 30 -3.58 17.36 12.68
N THR A 31 -3.11 16.89 13.84
CA THR A 31 -2.11 15.84 13.90
C THR A 31 -2.80 14.57 13.43
N GLY A 32 -2.97 14.44 12.12
CA GLY A 32 -3.25 13.15 11.51
C GLY A 32 -2.18 12.16 11.96
N PRO A 33 -2.50 10.86 12.06
CA PRO A 33 -1.53 9.85 12.46
C PRO A 33 -0.25 10.03 11.62
N ALA A 34 0.88 10.20 12.32
CA ALA A 34 2.17 10.44 11.70
C ALA A 34 2.45 9.32 10.68
N ASN A 35 2.84 9.67 9.46
CA ASN A 35 3.15 8.68 8.44
C ASN A 35 4.46 7.98 8.80
N PRO A 36 4.45 6.68 9.16
CA PRO A 36 5.66 5.96 9.56
C PRO A 36 6.65 5.82 8.39
N PHE A 37 6.19 6.02 7.16
CA PHE A 37 7.00 5.92 5.95
C PHE A 37 7.53 7.25 5.44
N ALA A 38 7.38 8.35 6.18
CA ALA A 38 7.68 9.70 5.68
C ALA A 38 9.12 9.87 5.17
N THR A 39 10.08 9.07 5.67
CA THR A 39 11.49 9.10 5.28
C THR A 39 11.90 8.00 4.31
N LEU A 40 10.96 7.12 3.92
CA LEU A 40 11.23 5.99 3.04
C LEU A 40 10.82 6.29 1.60
N ASN A 41 11.57 5.71 0.65
CA ASN A 41 11.24 5.74 -0.77
C ASN A 41 11.13 4.31 -1.31
N GLN A 42 10.01 3.98 -1.92
CA GLN A 42 9.70 2.62 -2.36
C GLN A 42 10.60 2.16 -3.51
N CYS A 43 10.97 3.06 -4.41
CA CYS A 43 11.88 2.74 -5.51
C CYS A 43 13.29 2.48 -4.98
N SER A 44 13.78 3.30 -4.04
CA SER A 44 15.06 3.06 -3.36
C SER A 44 15.06 1.71 -2.62
N LEU A 45 14.00 1.40 -1.86
CA LEU A 45 13.88 0.12 -1.17
C LEU A 45 13.94 -1.07 -2.14
N VAL A 46 13.19 -1.02 -3.25
CA VAL A 46 13.24 -2.08 -4.27
C VAL A 46 14.66 -2.21 -4.86
N ASN A 47 15.30 -1.10 -5.20
CA ASN A 47 16.65 -1.11 -5.78
C ASN A 47 17.70 -1.66 -4.81
N GLU A 48 17.64 -1.27 -3.55
CA GLU A 48 18.56 -1.74 -2.51
C GLU A 48 18.39 -3.23 -2.23
N ILE A 49 17.14 -3.70 -2.12
CA ILE A 49 16.85 -5.11 -1.84
C ILE A 49 17.23 -6.00 -3.04
N LEU A 50 17.03 -5.52 -4.26
CA LEU A 50 17.31 -6.28 -5.49
C LEU A 50 18.71 -6.02 -6.07
N ALA A 51 19.56 -5.30 -5.35
CA ALA A 51 20.91 -4.97 -5.79
C ALA A 51 21.69 -6.25 -6.13
N GLY A 52 22.34 -6.26 -7.30
CA GLY A 52 23.13 -7.41 -7.78
C GLY A 52 22.31 -8.57 -8.36
N GLN A 53 20.97 -8.49 -8.36
CA GLN A 53 20.10 -9.58 -8.83
C GLN A 53 19.68 -9.45 -10.32
N GLY A 54 20.29 -8.52 -11.06
CA GLY A 54 20.01 -8.32 -12.50
C GLY A 54 18.71 -7.55 -12.82
N PHE A 55 18.02 -7.01 -11.80
CA PHE A 55 16.85 -6.16 -12.02
C PHE A 55 17.27 -4.78 -12.57
N PRO A 56 16.51 -4.21 -13.52
CA PRO A 56 16.67 -2.81 -13.87
C PRO A 56 16.20 -1.90 -12.72
N PRO A 57 16.53 -0.60 -12.75
CA PRO A 57 16.04 0.35 -11.75
C PRO A 57 14.51 0.34 -11.63
N ALA A 58 14.03 0.25 -10.39
CA ALA A 58 12.61 0.26 -10.07
C ALA A 58 11.95 1.57 -10.52
N GLN A 59 10.71 1.46 -10.97
CA GLN A 59 9.88 2.58 -11.41
C GLN A 59 8.54 2.59 -10.66
N PRO A 60 7.92 3.77 -10.47
CA PRO A 60 6.57 3.86 -9.98
C PRO A 60 5.60 3.06 -10.85
N THR A 61 4.65 2.37 -10.21
CA THR A 61 3.63 1.61 -10.95
C THR A 61 2.54 2.52 -11.50
N ILE A 62 1.87 2.09 -12.58
CA ILE A 62 0.71 2.82 -13.13
C ILE A 62 -0.49 2.82 -12.18
N ALA A 63 -0.66 1.74 -11.40
CA ALA A 63 -1.83 1.55 -10.53
C ALA A 63 -1.76 2.44 -9.28
N ASP A 64 -0.55 2.67 -8.75
CA ASP A 64 -0.32 3.57 -7.63
C ASP A 64 1.10 4.12 -7.65
N ALA A 65 1.33 5.15 -8.48
CA ALA A 65 2.65 5.75 -8.65
C ALA A 65 3.17 6.46 -7.39
N LYS A 66 2.28 6.82 -6.45
CA LYS A 66 2.67 7.56 -5.23
C LYS A 66 3.18 6.66 -4.14
N ARG A 67 2.70 5.41 -4.09
CA ARG A 67 2.98 4.49 -2.98
C ARG A 67 3.66 3.21 -3.39
N THR A 68 3.76 2.91 -4.69
CA THR A 68 4.24 1.61 -5.16
C THR A 68 5.27 1.76 -6.26
N CYS A 69 6.43 1.11 -6.07
CA CYS A 69 7.45 0.95 -7.10
C CYS A 69 7.66 -0.53 -7.42
N ARG A 70 8.09 -0.80 -8.66
CA ARG A 70 8.34 -2.14 -9.18
C ARG A 70 9.60 -2.17 -10.03
N ALA A 71 10.37 -3.26 -9.90
CA ALA A 71 11.39 -3.64 -10.87
C ALA A 71 10.96 -4.95 -11.54
N THR A 72 11.28 -5.12 -12.83
CA THR A 72 10.89 -6.30 -13.61
C THR A 72 12.01 -6.74 -14.52
N ILE A 73 12.37 -8.02 -14.44
CA ILE A 73 13.13 -8.70 -15.48
C ILE A 73 12.11 -9.23 -16.49
N PRO A 74 12.08 -8.72 -17.73
CA PRO A 74 11.14 -9.20 -18.74
C PRO A 74 11.49 -10.64 -19.15
N THR A 75 10.49 -11.36 -19.63
CA THR A 75 10.71 -12.64 -20.32
C THR A 75 11.67 -12.41 -21.50
N SER A 76 12.79 -13.13 -21.53
CA SER A 76 13.83 -12.98 -22.56
C SER A 76 13.85 -14.11 -23.59
N SER A 77 13.18 -15.23 -23.31
CA SER A 77 13.03 -16.38 -24.22
C SER A 77 11.77 -17.19 -23.85
N ALA A 78 11.41 -18.19 -24.66
CA ALA A 78 10.30 -19.09 -24.39
C ALA A 78 10.42 -19.85 -23.05
N ASP A 79 11.64 -20.00 -22.53
CA ASP A 79 11.95 -20.84 -21.37
C ASP A 79 12.28 -20.04 -20.10
N THR A 80 12.34 -18.71 -20.17
CA THR A 80 12.67 -17.85 -19.02
C THR A 80 11.49 -16.96 -18.65
N ASP A 81 10.70 -17.42 -17.68
CA ASP A 81 9.62 -16.62 -17.10
C ASP A 81 10.17 -15.30 -16.52
N GLY A 82 9.62 -14.19 -16.99
CA GLY A 82 9.86 -12.88 -16.38
C GLY A 82 9.46 -12.85 -14.91
N ILE A 83 10.11 -11.98 -14.16
CA ILE A 83 9.85 -11.78 -12.73
C ILE A 83 9.70 -10.29 -12.43
N GLY A 84 8.61 -9.94 -11.73
CA GLY A 84 8.37 -8.60 -11.22
C GLY A 84 8.29 -8.62 -9.70
N VAL A 85 8.96 -7.66 -9.07
CA VAL A 85 8.93 -7.44 -7.62
C VAL A 85 8.53 -6.00 -7.37
N ALA A 86 7.50 -5.80 -6.54
CA ALA A 86 7.00 -4.49 -6.16
C ALA A 86 6.89 -4.34 -4.65
N ILE A 87 7.15 -3.13 -4.17
CA ILE A 87 6.94 -2.73 -2.78
C ILE A 87 5.95 -1.58 -2.74
N SER A 88 4.92 -1.71 -1.91
CA SER A 88 3.93 -0.66 -1.62
C SER A 88 4.00 -0.27 -0.15
N LEU A 89 4.07 1.03 0.16
CA LEU A 89 3.99 1.53 1.54
C LEU A 89 2.68 2.29 1.73
N GLN A 90 1.83 1.79 2.62
CA GLN A 90 0.45 2.26 2.77
C GLN A 90 0.20 2.70 4.21
N ASN A 91 0.23 4.02 4.43
CA ASN A 91 -0.22 4.62 5.69
C ASN A 91 -1.75 4.68 5.72
N GLY A 92 -2.34 4.39 6.87
CA GLY A 92 -3.78 4.41 7.10
C GLY A 92 -4.51 3.08 6.84
N GLN A 93 -3.79 1.96 6.70
CA GLN A 93 -4.37 0.63 6.46
C GLN A 93 -3.62 -0.43 7.26
N LYS A 94 -4.36 -1.32 7.94
CA LYS A 94 -3.77 -2.48 8.64
C LYS A 94 -3.34 -3.56 7.66
N TYR A 95 -2.30 -4.32 8.03
CA TYR A 95 -1.82 -5.44 7.22
C TYR A 95 -2.88 -6.54 6.99
N THR A 96 -3.88 -6.62 7.87
CA THR A 96 -5.03 -7.53 7.82
C THR A 96 -6.20 -7.06 6.95
N GLU A 97 -6.12 -5.85 6.39
CA GLU A 97 -7.16 -5.34 5.48
C GLU A 97 -6.93 -5.83 4.05
N ASN A 98 -7.98 -5.84 3.23
CA ASN A 98 -7.90 -6.19 1.80
C ASN A 98 -7.23 -7.55 1.54
N ILE A 99 -7.60 -8.57 2.32
CA ILE A 99 -7.21 -9.96 2.07
C ILE A 99 -8.17 -10.54 1.02
N ASN A 100 -7.68 -10.75 -0.20
CA ASN A 100 -8.50 -11.13 -1.35
C ASN A 100 -9.09 -12.54 -1.20
N HIS A 101 -8.28 -13.48 -0.70
CA HIS A 101 -8.64 -14.89 -0.55
C HIS A 101 -8.27 -15.36 0.87
N PRO A 102 -9.11 -15.05 1.87
CA PRO A 102 -8.81 -15.36 3.27
C PRO A 102 -8.71 -16.87 3.54
N ASP A 103 -9.30 -17.70 2.68
CA ASP A 103 -9.26 -19.17 2.76
C ASP A 103 -7.88 -19.76 2.40
N THR A 104 -7.07 -19.04 1.62
CA THR A 104 -5.71 -19.46 1.22
C THR A 104 -4.61 -18.61 1.84
N ALA A 105 -4.98 -17.50 2.49
CA ALA A 105 -4.05 -16.62 3.16
C ALA A 105 -3.39 -17.32 4.37
N ARG A 106 -2.11 -17.02 4.57
CA ARG A 106 -1.28 -17.61 5.64
C ARG A 106 -0.77 -16.51 6.55
N ASN A 107 -1.09 -16.60 7.83
CA ASN A 107 -0.47 -15.75 8.85
C ASN A 107 0.97 -16.20 9.10
N GLY A 108 1.83 -15.26 9.45
CA GLY A 108 3.22 -15.54 9.80
C GLY A 108 3.84 -14.39 10.57
N ASP A 109 5.15 -14.48 10.76
CA ASP A 109 5.97 -13.50 11.45
C ASP A 109 7.35 -13.40 10.79
N ILE A 110 7.89 -12.19 10.68
CA ILE A 110 9.26 -11.92 10.24
C ILE A 110 9.91 -11.00 11.26
N ASP A 111 10.84 -11.52 12.07
CA ASP A 111 11.56 -10.79 13.11
C ASP A 111 10.63 -10.09 14.13
N GLY A 112 9.57 -10.77 14.56
CA GLY A 112 8.56 -10.23 15.47
C GLY A 112 7.57 -9.27 14.81
N ARG A 113 7.63 -9.13 13.48
CA ARG A 113 6.64 -8.38 12.70
C ARG A 113 5.59 -9.33 12.13
N PRO A 114 4.32 -9.19 12.53
CA PRO A 114 3.22 -9.96 11.95
C PRO A 114 3.10 -9.73 10.44
N ILE A 115 2.86 -10.82 9.71
CA ILE A 115 2.63 -10.79 8.26
C ILE A 115 1.40 -11.62 7.87
N ILE A 116 0.85 -11.32 6.70
CA ILE A 116 -0.08 -12.20 5.97
C ILE A 116 0.44 -12.39 4.56
N GLU A 117 0.70 -13.65 4.19
CA GLU A 117 1.00 -14.05 2.83
C GLU A 117 -0.28 -14.48 2.11
N GLN A 118 -0.44 -14.03 0.87
CA GLN A 118 -1.56 -14.29 -0.01
C GLN A 118 -1.02 -14.89 -1.32
N PRO A 119 -1.06 -16.23 -1.47
CA PRO A 119 -0.78 -16.88 -2.74
C PRO A 119 -1.89 -16.56 -3.74
N GLU A 120 -1.53 -16.28 -4.98
CA GLU A 120 -2.47 -16.02 -6.08
C GLU A 120 -3.56 -15.00 -5.70
N PRO A 121 -3.20 -13.77 -5.25
CA PRO A 121 -4.16 -12.81 -4.69
C PRO A 121 -5.25 -12.36 -5.69
N LEU A 122 -5.08 -12.69 -6.98
CA LEU A 122 -6.03 -12.43 -8.06
C LEU A 122 -6.63 -13.73 -8.65
N ARG A 123 -6.48 -14.88 -7.97
CA ARG A 123 -6.75 -16.24 -8.50
C ARG A 123 -6.05 -16.56 -9.81
N VAL A 124 -4.87 -15.99 -10.00
CA VAL A 124 -4.00 -16.28 -11.13
C VAL A 124 -2.68 -16.80 -10.60
N LYS A 125 -2.24 -17.93 -11.16
CA LYS A 125 -0.96 -18.54 -10.84
C LYS A 125 0.21 -17.58 -11.08
N GLY A 126 1.30 -17.80 -10.36
CA GLY A 126 2.52 -17.02 -10.49
C GLY A 126 2.49 -15.70 -9.71
N GLY A 127 1.43 -15.40 -8.96
CA GLY A 127 1.36 -14.24 -8.09
C GLY A 127 1.52 -14.60 -6.61
N CYS A 128 2.19 -13.74 -5.85
CA CYS A 128 2.17 -13.79 -4.38
C CYS A 128 2.27 -12.39 -3.78
N GLN A 129 1.59 -12.16 -2.67
CA GLN A 129 1.67 -10.90 -1.92
C GLN A 129 1.93 -11.18 -0.44
N VAL A 130 2.89 -10.48 0.16
CA VAL A 130 3.11 -10.49 1.62
C VAL A 130 2.78 -9.10 2.16
N GLY A 131 1.77 -9.03 3.03
CA GLY A 131 1.45 -7.82 3.79
C GLY A 131 2.09 -7.86 5.16
N MET A 132 2.77 -6.78 5.56
CA MET A 132 3.54 -6.69 6.80
C MET A 132 3.00 -5.56 7.68
N ALA A 133 2.81 -5.84 8.96
CA ALA A 133 2.37 -4.85 9.94
C ALA A 133 3.41 -3.73 10.10
N VAL A 134 2.98 -2.47 10.14
CA VAL A 134 3.82 -1.32 10.52
C VAL A 134 3.01 -0.43 11.47
N GLY A 135 3.27 -0.56 12.76
CA GLY A 135 2.40 0.04 13.79
C GLY A 135 0.94 -0.42 13.67
N ASP A 136 0.03 0.35 14.27
CA ASP A 136 -1.39 -0.05 14.38
C ASP A 136 -2.24 0.22 13.15
N ASN A 137 -1.79 1.10 12.25
CA ASN A 137 -2.59 1.55 11.11
C ASN A 137 -1.75 1.85 9.86
N ALA A 138 -0.68 1.10 9.64
CA ALA A 138 0.06 1.14 8.39
C ALA A 138 0.56 -0.26 8.00
N ARG A 139 0.86 -0.43 6.71
CA ARG A 139 1.38 -1.68 6.18
C ARG A 139 2.37 -1.47 5.05
N ALA A 140 3.32 -2.39 4.96
CA ALA A 140 4.13 -2.57 3.77
C ALA A 140 3.63 -3.82 3.02
N LEU A 141 3.54 -3.74 1.70
CA LEU A 141 3.19 -4.88 0.85
C LEU A 141 4.37 -5.21 -0.05
N VAL A 142 4.76 -6.47 -0.09
CA VAL A 142 5.61 -7.05 -1.13
C VAL A 142 4.73 -7.80 -2.09
N MET A 143 4.83 -7.52 -3.39
CA MET A 143 4.09 -8.22 -4.44
C MET A 143 5.07 -8.78 -5.46
N VAL A 144 4.95 -10.07 -5.73
CA VAL A 144 5.78 -10.77 -6.72
C VAL A 144 4.90 -11.42 -7.77
N VAL A 145 5.32 -11.28 -9.03
CA VAL A 145 4.75 -12.01 -10.16
C VAL A 145 5.89 -12.75 -10.87
N SER A 146 5.77 -14.06 -11.04
CA SER A 146 6.75 -14.91 -11.73
C SER A 146 6.04 -15.97 -12.58
N GLY A 147 5.91 -15.71 -13.88
CA GLY A 147 5.30 -16.63 -14.84
C GLY A 147 4.01 -17.28 -14.33
N SER A 148 3.98 -18.61 -14.30
CA SER A 148 2.88 -19.42 -13.75
C SER A 148 3.23 -20.15 -12.45
N ASP A 149 4.38 -19.87 -11.85
CA ASP A 149 4.87 -20.57 -10.66
C ASP A 149 4.61 -19.77 -9.38
N THR A 150 3.48 -20.05 -8.74
CA THR A 150 3.07 -19.44 -7.47
C THR A 150 4.05 -19.73 -6.34
N LYS A 151 4.65 -20.93 -6.30
CA LYS A 151 5.57 -21.29 -5.22
C LYS A 151 6.85 -20.48 -5.31
N ARG A 152 7.39 -20.35 -6.52
CA ARG A 152 8.55 -19.47 -6.79
C ARG A 152 8.22 -18.00 -6.47
N ALA A 153 7.04 -17.53 -6.84
CA ALA A 153 6.60 -16.17 -6.52
C ALA A 153 6.53 -15.93 -5.00
N CYS A 154 5.96 -16.86 -4.24
CA CYS A 154 5.89 -16.73 -2.78
C CYS A 154 7.26 -16.83 -2.10
N ALA A 155 8.12 -17.77 -2.49
CA ALA A 155 9.48 -17.86 -1.96
C ALA A 155 10.26 -16.55 -2.18
N LYS A 156 10.10 -15.92 -3.36
CA LYS A 156 10.72 -14.61 -3.61
C LYS A 156 10.06 -13.48 -2.82
N ALA A 157 8.73 -13.52 -2.64
CA ALA A 157 8.03 -12.52 -1.84
C ALA A 157 8.47 -12.57 -0.38
N GLU A 158 8.65 -13.76 0.18
CA GLU A 158 9.20 -13.98 1.52
C GLU A 158 10.62 -13.45 1.64
N GLU A 159 11.53 -13.80 0.72
CA GLU A 159 12.91 -13.28 0.70
C GLU A 159 12.95 -11.74 0.72
N VAL A 160 12.14 -11.11 -0.13
CA VAL A 160 12.05 -9.64 -0.22
C VAL A 160 11.40 -9.06 1.03
N ALA A 161 10.40 -9.73 1.61
CA ALA A 161 9.76 -9.30 2.85
C ALA A 161 10.72 -9.37 4.05
N THR A 162 11.55 -10.40 4.14
CA THR A 162 12.62 -10.51 5.15
C THR A 162 13.60 -9.34 5.03
N ALA A 163 14.09 -9.07 3.82
CA ALA A 163 14.99 -7.93 3.58
C ALA A 163 14.32 -6.58 3.88
N LEU A 164 13.04 -6.44 3.54
CA LEU A 164 12.26 -5.23 3.80
C LEU A 164 12.03 -5.02 5.30
N SER A 165 11.78 -6.07 6.09
CA SER A 165 11.49 -5.96 7.53
C SER A 165 12.60 -5.21 8.28
N ALA A 166 13.86 -5.43 7.89
CA ALA A 166 15.04 -4.77 8.45
C ALA A 166 15.14 -3.27 8.10
N ARG A 167 14.37 -2.78 7.11
CA ARG A 167 14.34 -1.40 6.63
C ARG A 167 13.09 -0.64 7.08
N LEU A 168 12.06 -1.35 7.54
CA LEU A 168 10.83 -0.75 8.06
C LEU A 168 11.05 -0.18 9.47
N PRO A 169 10.30 0.87 9.85
CA PRO A 169 10.26 1.33 11.23
C PRO A 169 9.94 0.17 12.18
N LYS A 170 10.57 0.15 13.36
CA LYS A 170 10.24 -0.82 14.39
C LYS A 170 8.78 -0.62 14.83
N ASN A 171 8.10 -1.74 15.11
CA ASN A 171 6.78 -1.73 15.73
C ASN A 171 6.89 -1.30 17.19
#